data_AF-A0AB72X484-F1
#
_entry.id   AF-A0AB72X484-F1
#
_cell.length_a   1.000
_cell.length_b   1.000
_cell.length_c   1.000
_cell.angle_alpha   90.00
_cell.angle_beta   90.00
_cell.angle_gamma   90.00
#
_symmetry.space_group_name_H-M   'P 1'
#
loop_
_entity.id
_entity.type
_entity.pdbx_description
1 polymer ?
#
loop_
_entity_poly.entity_id
_entity_poly.type
_entity_poly.pdbx_seq_one_letter_code
_entity_poly.pdbx_strand_id
1 'polypeptide(L)'
;MATYKELIAQKAKLEEQIETARAKELEAVIQQVRQTVAEYGLTAEDLGLAQRRGRRAGAKAPVPAKYRDPKTGATWSGRGRAPAWIGKNRDKFLIA
;
A
#
# COMPACT_ATOMS: atom_id res chain seq x y z
N MET A 1 0.50 49.83 -21.92
CA MET A 1 -0.04 48.46 -21.80
C MET A 1 1.11 47.55 -21.44
N ALA A 2 0.92 46.60 -20.52
CA ALA A 2 1.95 45.62 -20.20
C ALA A 2 2.27 44.80 -21.46
N THR A 3 3.55 44.54 -21.68
CA THR A 3 4.00 43.70 -22.79
C THR A 3 3.63 42.24 -22.55
N TYR A 4 3.53 41.46 -23.62
CA TYR A 4 3.20 40.03 -23.53
C TYR A 4 4.11 39.25 -22.55
N LYS A 5 5.41 39.59 -22.52
CA LYS A 5 6.38 38.97 -21.60
C LYS A 5 6.11 39.33 -20.14
N GLU A 6 5.75 40.58 -19.86
CA GLU A 6 5.42 41.04 -18.51
C GLU A 6 4.12 40.38 -18.00
N LEU A 7 3.13 40.19 -18.86
CA LEU A 7 1.89 39.48 -18.52
C LEU A 7 2.15 38.00 -18.18
N ILE A 8 3.06 37.34 -18.87
CA ILE A 8 3.48 35.96 -18.54
C ILE A 8 4.17 35.91 -17.17
N ALA A 9 5.10 36.84 -16.91
CA ALA A 9 5.80 36.89 -15.63
C ALA A 9 4.84 37.15 -14.44
N GLN A 10 3.84 38.02 -14.63
CA GLN A 10 2.80 38.27 -13.64
C GLN A 10 1.92 37.04 -13.41
N LYS A 11 1.56 36.32 -14.48
CA LYS A 11 0.79 35.06 -14.37
C LYS A 11 1.54 34.02 -13.55
N ALA A 12 2.83 33.79 -13.84
CA ALA A 12 3.63 32.81 -13.10
C ALA A 12 3.71 33.15 -11.60
N LYS A 13 3.90 34.43 -11.28
CA LYS A 13 3.92 34.90 -9.89
C LYS A 13 2.56 34.71 -9.19
N LEU A 14 1.46 34.96 -9.89
CA LEU A 14 0.11 34.74 -9.37
C LEU A 14 -0.17 33.26 -9.14
N GLU A 15 0.25 32.37 -10.05
CA GLU A 15 0.10 30.92 -9.89
C GLU A 15 0.85 30.42 -8.65
N GLU A 16 2.07 30.89 -8.41
CA GLU A 16 2.82 30.56 -7.19
C GLU A 16 2.10 31.06 -5.92
N GLN A 17 1.55 32.27 -5.97
CA GLN A 17 0.75 32.82 -4.86
C GLN A 17 -0.54 32.03 -4.62
N ILE A 18 -1.18 31.55 -5.67
CA ILE A 18 -2.40 30.73 -5.58
C ILE A 18 -2.08 29.39 -4.93
N GLU A 19 -1.02 28.70 -5.36
CA GLU A 19 -0.66 27.40 -4.79
C GLU A 19 -0.22 27.52 -3.33
N THR A 20 0.54 28.57 -2.99
CA THR A 20 0.93 28.82 -1.59
C THR A 20 -0.27 29.17 -0.71
N ALA A 21 -1.23 29.95 -1.21
CA ALA A 21 -2.49 30.23 -0.50
C ALA A 21 -3.31 28.95 -0.31
N ARG A 22 -3.48 28.17 -1.38
CA ARG A 22 -4.21 26.89 -1.36
C ARG A 22 -3.63 25.91 -0.35
N ALA A 23 -2.31 25.78 -0.28
CA ALA A 23 -1.65 24.90 0.68
C ALA A 23 -1.95 25.32 2.13
N LYS A 24 -1.91 26.62 2.42
CA LYS A 24 -2.23 27.17 3.75
C LYS A 24 -3.71 26.99 4.11
N GLU A 25 -4.61 27.25 3.17
CA GLU A 25 -6.04 27.04 3.38
C GLU A 25 -6.35 25.56 3.63
N LEU A 26 -5.74 24.66 2.85
CA LEU A 26 -5.92 23.23 3.04
C LEU A 26 -5.43 22.76 4.40
N GLU A 27 -4.27 23.26 4.87
CA GLU A 27 -3.76 22.95 6.20
C GLU A 27 -4.70 23.46 7.30
N ALA A 28 -5.20 24.69 7.18
CA ALA A 28 -6.16 25.25 8.13
C ALA A 28 -7.46 24.43 8.19
N VAL A 29 -8.00 24.04 7.04
CA VAL A 29 -9.20 23.19 6.95
C VAL A 29 -8.94 21.82 7.57
N ILE A 30 -7.78 21.20 7.32
CA ILE A 30 -7.42 19.91 7.92
C ILE A 30 -7.38 20.02 9.45
N GLN A 31 -6.82 21.11 10.00
CA GLN A 31 -6.78 21.31 11.46
C GLN A 31 -8.19 21.49 12.03
N GLN A 32 -9.03 22.29 11.38
CA GLN A 32 -10.42 22.46 11.79
C GLN A 32 -11.19 21.13 11.77
N VAL A 33 -11.08 20.36 10.69
CA VAL A 33 -11.73 19.04 10.60
C VAL A 33 -11.21 18.10 11.68
N ARG A 34 -9.89 18.07 11.93
CA ARG A 34 -9.32 17.24 13.02
C ARG A 34 -9.88 17.61 14.39
N GLN A 35 -10.04 18.90 14.66
CA GLN A 35 -10.63 19.38 15.91
C GLN A 35 -12.09 18.93 16.03
N THR A 36 -12.90 19.13 14.98
CA THR A 36 -14.30 18.68 14.96
C THR A 36 -14.39 17.15 15.13
N VAL A 37 -13.54 16.39 14.45
CA VAL A 37 -13.48 14.92 14.58
C VAL A 37 -13.14 14.51 16.01
N ALA A 38 -12.20 15.19 16.66
CA ALA A 38 -11.81 14.91 18.04
C ALA A 38 -12.90 15.30 19.05
N GLU A 39 -13.56 16.44 18.87
CA GLU A 39 -14.61 16.96 19.77
C GLU A 39 -15.83 16.04 19.81
N TYR A 40 -16.27 15.57 18.65
CA TYR A 40 -17.45 14.69 18.52
C TYR A 40 -17.09 13.20 18.55
N GLY A 41 -15.80 12.85 18.70
CA GLY A 41 -15.32 11.46 18.72
C GLY A 41 -15.62 10.70 17.43
N LEU A 42 -15.66 11.39 16.29
CA LEU A 42 -16.00 10.79 15.00
C LEU A 42 -14.89 9.85 14.53
N THR A 43 -15.27 8.73 13.94
CA THR A 43 -14.31 7.83 13.30
C THR A 43 -14.33 7.98 11.78
N ALA A 44 -13.34 7.39 11.11
CA ALA A 44 -13.33 7.35 9.65
C ALA A 44 -14.58 6.62 9.10
N GLU A 45 -15.14 5.68 9.85
CA GLU A 45 -16.39 5.00 9.51
C GLU A 45 -17.59 5.94 9.54
N ASP A 46 -17.72 6.79 10.57
CA ASP A 46 -18.82 7.76 10.69
C ASP A 46 -18.80 8.81 9.57
N LEU A 47 -17.60 9.14 9.09
CA LEU A 47 -17.39 10.06 7.97
C LEU A 47 -17.53 9.39 6.60
N GLY A 48 -17.76 8.07 6.53
CA GLY A 48 -17.77 7.31 5.29
C GLY A 48 -16.41 7.25 4.57
N LEU A 49 -15.34 7.68 5.23
CA LEU A 49 -13.96 7.71 4.74
C LEU A 49 -13.20 6.41 5.03
N ALA A 50 -13.80 5.51 5.82
CA ALA A 50 -13.25 4.19 6.06
C ALA A 50 -13.09 3.45 4.72
N GLN A 51 -11.84 3.32 4.29
CA GLN A 51 -11.51 2.51 3.12
C GLN A 51 -11.97 1.09 3.42
N ARG A 52 -13.03 0.62 2.74
CA ARG A 52 -13.46 -0.77 2.82
C ARG A 52 -12.22 -1.61 2.58
N ARG A 53 -11.71 -2.24 3.64
CA ARG A 53 -10.71 -3.29 3.53
C ARG A 53 -11.43 -4.44 2.84
N GLY A 54 -11.58 -4.34 1.52
CA GLY A 54 -11.89 -5.47 0.68
C GLY A 54 -10.91 -6.53 1.12
N ARG A 55 -11.45 -7.64 1.64
CA ARG A 55 -10.74 -8.74 2.26
C ARG A 55 -9.43 -8.91 1.50
N ARG A 56 -8.32 -8.38 2.03
CA ARG A 56 -7.01 -8.66 1.46
C ARG A 56 -7.00 -10.17 1.53
N ALA A 57 -7.10 -10.84 0.39
CA ALA A 57 -6.86 -12.26 0.30
C ALA A 57 -5.45 -12.36 0.84
N GLY A 58 -5.33 -12.69 2.14
CA GLY A 58 -4.06 -12.65 2.83
C GLY A 58 -3.12 -13.43 1.94
N ALA A 59 -2.01 -12.80 1.54
CA ALA A 59 -0.93 -13.53 0.92
C ALA A 59 -0.66 -14.68 1.89
N LYS A 60 -1.13 -15.89 1.53
CA LYS A 60 -1.04 -17.05 2.40
C LYS A 60 0.44 -17.15 2.71
N ALA A 61 0.78 -17.08 4.00
CA ALA A 61 2.16 -17.17 4.42
C ALA A 61 2.82 -18.35 3.69
N PRO A 62 4.01 -18.18 3.09
CA PRO A 62 4.66 -19.24 2.34
C PRO A 62 4.75 -20.48 3.24
N VAL A 63 4.11 -21.56 2.81
CA VAL A 63 4.08 -22.81 3.57
C VAL A 63 5.51 -23.34 3.63
N PRO A 64 6.05 -23.67 4.81
CA PRO A 64 7.41 -24.18 4.94
C PRO A 64 7.60 -25.43 4.08
N ALA A 65 8.78 -25.56 3.49
CA ALA A 65 9.15 -26.75 2.74
C ALA A 65 9.21 -27.97 3.68
N LYS A 66 8.45 -29.01 3.36
CA LYS A 66 8.42 -30.26 4.14
C LYS A 66 9.45 -31.27 3.63
N TYR A 67 9.83 -31.17 2.36
CA TYR A 67 10.75 -32.11 1.72
C TYR A 67 11.87 -31.38 0.96
N ARG A 68 13.08 -31.96 0.93
CA ARG A 68 14.24 -31.47 0.18
C ARG A 68 14.97 -32.61 -0.52
N ASP A 69 15.36 -32.37 -1.77
CA ASP A 69 16.23 -33.25 -2.54
C ASP A 69 17.68 -33.14 -2.05
N PRO A 70 18.33 -34.23 -1.57
CA PRO A 70 19.73 -34.21 -1.14
C PRO A 70 20.71 -33.99 -2.30
N LYS A 71 20.32 -34.24 -3.56
CA LYS A 71 21.21 -34.10 -4.73
C LYS A 71 21.20 -32.70 -5.31
N THR A 72 20.03 -32.09 -5.42
CA THR A 72 19.85 -30.77 -6.08
C THR A 72 19.53 -29.64 -5.10
N GLY A 73 19.14 -29.97 -3.87
CA GLY A 73 18.70 -28.99 -2.88
C GLY A 73 17.28 -28.45 -3.12
N ALA A 74 16.56 -28.92 -4.14
CA ALA A 74 15.20 -28.48 -4.43
C ALA A 74 14.23 -28.83 -3.30
N THR A 75 13.31 -27.92 -2.97
CA THR A 75 12.39 -28.07 -1.84
C THR A 75 10.92 -28.13 -2.26
N TRP A 76 10.11 -28.91 -1.55
CA TRP A 76 8.67 -29.02 -1.80
C TRP A 76 7.86 -28.97 -0.49
N SER A 77 6.83 -28.14 -0.46
CA SER A 77 5.95 -27.93 0.71
C SER A 77 4.94 -29.06 0.95
N GLY A 78 4.93 -30.10 0.10
CA GLY A 78 3.95 -31.19 0.15
C GLY A 78 2.55 -30.79 -0.33
N ARG A 79 2.37 -29.55 -0.79
CA ARG A 79 1.13 -29.07 -1.41
C ARG A 79 1.34 -28.89 -2.92
N GLY A 80 0.30 -29.20 -3.70
CA GLY A 80 0.33 -29.09 -5.17
C GLY A 80 0.95 -30.30 -5.88
N ARG A 81 1.35 -30.12 -7.14
CA ARG A 81 1.94 -31.20 -7.96
C ARG A 81 3.28 -31.64 -7.37
N ALA A 82 3.42 -32.95 -7.15
CA ALA A 82 4.67 -33.53 -6.66
C ALA A 82 5.78 -33.42 -7.72
N PRO A 83 7.00 -32.96 -7.34
CA PRO A 83 8.16 -32.99 -8.21
C PRO A 83 8.59 -34.42 -8.55
N ALA A 84 9.27 -34.61 -9.69
CA ALA A 84 9.69 -35.94 -10.15
C ALA A 84 10.71 -36.62 -9.19
N TRP A 85 11.51 -35.84 -8.47
CA TRP A 85 12.59 -36.35 -7.62
C TRP A 85 12.11 -37.03 -6.32
N ILE A 86 10.92 -36.68 -5.80
CA ILE A 86 10.47 -37.20 -4.48
C ILE A 86 9.93 -38.64 -4.56
N GLY A 87 9.52 -39.10 -5.74
CA GLY A 87 9.05 -40.47 -5.97
C GLY A 87 7.94 -40.94 -5.02
N LYS A 88 7.87 -42.28 -4.83
CA LYS A 88 6.89 -42.94 -3.94
C LYS A 88 7.31 -42.92 -2.47
N ASN A 89 8.60 -42.99 -2.17
CA ASN A 89 9.12 -43.06 -0.81
C ASN A 89 9.57 -41.66 -0.34
N ARG A 90 8.59 -40.86 0.08
CA ARG A 90 8.74 -39.43 0.36
C ARG A 90 9.45 -39.15 1.69
N ASP A 91 9.44 -40.11 2.61
CA ASP A 91 10.00 -39.98 3.95
C ASP A 91 11.52 -39.79 3.91
N LYS A 92 12.20 -40.29 2.87
CA LYS A 92 13.64 -40.11 2.64
C LYS A 92 14.06 -38.65 2.40
N PHE A 93 13.11 -37.79 2.06
CA PHE A 93 13.36 -36.40 1.70
C PHE A 93 12.82 -35.43 2.75
N LEU A 94 12.25 -35.92 3.86
CA LEU A 94 11.60 -35.08 4.85
C LEU A 94 12.63 -34.24 5.61
N ILE A 95 12.38 -32.94 5.68
CA ILE A 95 13.14 -31.99 6.50
C ILE A 95 12.32 -31.86 7.79
N ALA A 96 12.86 -32.34 8.90
CA ALA A 96 12.20 -32.27 10.21
C ALA A 96 12.05 -30.82 10.69
#